data_AF-A0A167TGG7-F1
#
_entry.id   AF-A0A167TGG7-F1
#
_cell.length_a   1.000
_cell.length_b   1.000
_cell.length_c   1.000
_cell.angle_alpha   90.00
_cell.angle_beta   90.00
_cell.angle_gamma   90.00
#
_symmetry.space_group_name_H-M   'P 1'
#
loop_
_entity.id
_entity.type
_entity.pdbx_description
1 polymer ?
#
loop_
_entity_poly.entity_id
_entity_poly.type
_entity_poly.pdbx_seq_one_letter_code
_entity_poly.pdbx_strand_id
1 'polypeptide(L)'
;MPSNTAGRDETYKALFTSVACLESERRTASFQHYSGGPSLAAVCRAFVPTQHYQVHALRKDTRGWHTMKTTAYALEDPDAFDMQAYVRACVGRVVAEVCAASGGTSSGGSSGGGGDGSGGSGGSTAAVWPFFTLAWQHRHVPVIDLCLEMYATLHLLRKGWQFAGDETLGMGVGLVQDTQSAWFGRLTVPRMVQNQLGHALELHMAKLDRSILDAVHKLMEKRDRTMWVVTTLAVFLLLHIRELDAGRNIYWLRYPGALLGQTAASCNVLLWYYHCAIGQDALYKNWDAERSRKLVGDDQLVVASMKRLQAHVFSLRNSGLVGRTAAQVYIDGSPDSIAFTISSLLFTDVRSCTVQDLC
;
A
#
# COMPACT_ATOMS: atom_id res chain seq x y z
N MET A 1 -8.13 -10.09 -20.45
CA MET A 1 -7.89 -9.59 -19.08
C MET A 1 -8.84 -8.42 -18.84
N PRO A 2 -9.75 -8.47 -17.85
CA PRO A 2 -10.64 -7.34 -17.62
C PRO A 2 -9.85 -6.19 -16.99
N SER A 3 -10.02 -5.02 -17.57
CA SER A 3 -9.37 -3.76 -17.20
C SER A 3 -9.78 -3.31 -15.80
N ASN A 4 -8.79 -2.99 -14.98
CA ASN A 4 -8.92 -2.26 -13.72
C ASN A 4 -9.86 -1.05 -13.89
N THR A 5 -11.02 -1.09 -13.22
CA THR A 5 -12.11 -0.11 -13.33
C THR A 5 -11.83 1.20 -12.60
N ALA A 6 -10.72 1.30 -11.87
CA ALA A 6 -10.33 2.50 -11.14
C ALA A 6 -10.19 3.77 -12.03
N GLY A 7 -10.06 3.61 -13.36
CA GLY A 7 -9.97 4.72 -14.31
C GLY A 7 -11.22 4.99 -15.15
N ARG A 8 -12.37 4.32 -14.93
CA ARG A 8 -13.57 4.47 -15.77
C ARG A 8 -14.88 4.65 -15.02
N ASP A 9 -14.88 4.77 -13.71
CA ASP A 9 -16.10 5.15 -13.02
C ASP A 9 -16.28 6.68 -13.10
N GLU A 10 -16.74 7.14 -14.26
CA GLU A 10 -17.16 8.53 -14.48
C GLU A 10 -18.19 8.96 -13.43
N THR A 11 -18.96 8.02 -12.88
CA THR A 11 -19.87 8.25 -11.76
C THR A 11 -19.10 8.64 -10.49
N TYR A 12 -18.03 7.93 -10.15
CA TYR A 12 -17.19 8.29 -9.00
C TYR A 12 -16.53 9.65 -9.20
N LYS A 13 -15.95 9.91 -10.39
CA LYS A 13 -15.30 11.18 -10.71
C LYS A 13 -16.31 12.35 -10.62
N ALA A 14 -17.48 12.18 -11.22
CA ALA A 14 -18.54 13.19 -11.21
C ALA A 14 -19.11 13.42 -9.80
N LEU A 15 -19.34 12.35 -9.03
CA LEU A 15 -19.97 12.47 -7.72
C LEU A 15 -19.01 12.93 -6.62
N PHE A 16 -17.76 12.46 -6.61
CA PHE A 16 -16.91 12.61 -5.42
C PHE A 16 -15.67 13.48 -5.62
N THR A 17 -15.39 13.94 -6.84
CA THR A 17 -14.20 14.74 -7.14
C THR A 17 -14.48 16.05 -7.91
N SER A 18 -15.73 16.30 -8.28
CA SER A 18 -16.13 17.46 -9.10
C SER A 18 -17.12 18.36 -8.34
N VAL A 19 -16.86 19.67 -8.33
CA VAL A 19 -17.74 20.69 -7.72
C VAL A 19 -17.72 21.99 -8.53
N ALA A 20 -18.84 22.72 -8.51
CA ALA A 20 -18.92 24.06 -9.09
C ALA A 20 -18.26 25.06 -8.13
N CYS A 21 -17.08 25.55 -8.51
CA CYS A 21 -16.31 26.50 -7.69
C CYS A 21 -16.83 27.93 -7.82
N LEU A 22 -16.72 28.70 -6.74
CA LEU A 22 -16.97 30.13 -6.72
C LEU A 22 -15.77 30.89 -7.31
N GLU A 23 -16.03 31.99 -8.01
CA GLU A 23 -14.97 32.79 -8.65
C GLU A 23 -14.11 33.59 -7.66
N SER A 24 -14.63 33.91 -6.47
CA SER A 24 -14.09 34.98 -5.63
C SER A 24 -13.14 34.56 -4.51
N GLU A 25 -13.03 33.27 -4.16
CA GLU A 25 -12.21 32.81 -3.04
C GLU A 25 -11.18 31.75 -3.45
N ARG A 26 -10.02 32.23 -3.88
CA ARG A 26 -8.84 31.43 -4.22
C ARG A 26 -7.83 31.48 -3.07
N ARG A 27 -7.36 30.33 -2.61
CA ARG A 27 -6.31 30.21 -1.60
C ARG A 27 -5.24 29.23 -2.06
N THR A 28 -4.01 29.41 -1.62
CA THR A 28 -2.93 28.45 -1.89
C THR A 28 -2.61 27.72 -0.60
N ALA A 29 -2.77 26.40 -0.59
CA ALA A 29 -2.45 25.55 0.54
C ALA A 29 -1.38 24.53 0.14
N SER A 30 -0.64 24.04 1.13
CA SER A 30 0.36 22.99 0.94
C SER A 30 -0.07 21.73 1.68
N PHE A 31 0.08 20.57 1.03
CA PHE A 31 -0.33 19.27 1.56
C PHE A 31 0.86 18.32 1.65
N GLN A 32 0.86 17.43 2.65
CA GLN A 32 1.89 16.43 2.84
C GLN A 32 1.32 15.17 3.52
N HIS A 33 2.10 14.10 3.53
CA HIS A 33 1.82 12.90 4.35
C HIS A 33 2.76 12.76 5.56
N TYR A 34 3.93 13.39 5.50
CA TYR A 34 4.98 13.32 6.51
C TYR A 34 5.33 14.71 6.97
N SER A 35 5.36 14.97 8.28
CA SER A 35 5.87 16.23 8.80
C SER A 35 7.33 16.43 8.39
N GLY A 36 7.64 17.57 7.76
CA GLY A 36 8.96 17.85 7.19
C GLY A 36 9.33 16.95 6.00
N GLY A 37 8.33 16.35 5.35
CA GLY A 37 8.49 15.56 4.14
C GLY A 37 8.25 16.36 2.85
N PRO A 38 8.20 15.68 1.70
CA PRO A 38 7.74 16.28 0.46
C PRO A 38 6.34 16.86 0.64
N SER A 39 6.09 18.00 0.00
CA SER A 39 4.80 18.67 0.00
C SER A 39 4.33 19.02 -1.41
N LEU A 40 3.02 19.15 -1.56
CA LEU A 40 2.35 19.61 -2.77
C LEU A 40 1.66 20.93 -2.48
N ALA A 41 2.11 22.01 -3.11
CA ALA A 41 1.38 23.26 -3.13
C ALA A 41 0.26 23.17 -4.16
N ALA A 42 -0.95 23.57 -3.77
CA ALA A 42 -2.08 23.65 -4.67
C ALA A 42 -2.87 24.91 -4.45
N VAL A 43 -3.53 25.31 -5.53
CA VAL A 43 -4.56 26.32 -5.47
C VAL A 43 -5.89 25.64 -5.18
N CYS A 44 -6.61 26.16 -4.19
CA CYS A 44 -7.93 25.72 -3.80
C CYS A 44 -8.95 26.84 -3.99
N ARG A 45 -10.19 26.46 -4.32
CA ARG A 45 -11.33 27.36 -4.44
C ARG A 45 -12.45 26.94 -3.51
N ALA A 46 -13.13 27.94 -2.94
CA ALA A 46 -14.39 27.69 -2.26
C ALA A 46 -15.45 27.21 -3.26
N PHE A 47 -16.37 26.35 -2.82
CA PHE A 47 -17.52 25.90 -3.60
C PHE A 47 -18.78 25.93 -2.76
N VAL A 48 -19.95 25.93 -3.42
CA VAL A 48 -21.24 25.79 -2.73
C VAL A 48 -21.62 24.31 -2.72
N PRO A 49 -21.71 23.66 -1.53
CA PRO A 49 -22.09 22.26 -1.48
C PRO A 49 -23.51 22.07 -1.98
N THR A 50 -23.67 21.21 -3.00
CA THR A 50 -24.97 20.76 -3.50
C THR A 50 -25.42 19.46 -2.82
N GLN A 51 -24.49 18.75 -2.18
CA GLN A 51 -24.72 17.45 -1.55
C GLN A 51 -24.00 17.37 -0.20
N HIS A 52 -24.62 16.70 0.78
CA HIS A 52 -24.09 16.61 2.14
C HIS A 52 -22.69 15.96 2.19
N TYR A 53 -22.45 14.92 1.40
CA TYR A 53 -21.18 14.18 1.39
C TYR A 53 -19.98 15.00 0.86
N GLN A 54 -20.21 16.13 0.19
CA GLN A 54 -19.13 16.97 -0.35
C GLN A 54 -18.32 17.67 0.74
N VAL A 55 -18.94 17.90 1.91
CA VAL A 55 -18.30 18.56 3.05
C VAL A 55 -18.25 17.68 4.30
N HIS A 56 -18.74 16.44 4.25
CA HIS A 56 -18.68 15.53 5.39
C HIS A 56 -17.69 14.39 5.12
N ALA A 57 -16.61 14.36 5.91
CA ALA A 57 -15.65 13.27 5.90
C ALA A 57 -16.16 12.11 6.77
N LEU A 58 -15.99 10.88 6.30
CA LEU A 58 -16.32 9.67 7.04
C LEU A 58 -15.15 9.24 7.93
N ARG A 59 -15.46 8.90 9.17
CA ARG A 59 -14.53 8.38 10.17
C ARG A 59 -15.13 7.12 10.78
N LYS A 60 -14.33 6.09 11.01
CA LYS A 60 -14.73 4.92 11.82
C LYS A 60 -13.92 4.92 13.12
N ASP A 61 -14.59 4.67 14.24
CA ASP A 61 -13.98 4.38 15.53
C ASP A 61 -14.61 3.11 16.14
N THR A 62 -14.27 2.78 17.39
CA THR A 62 -14.82 1.61 18.10
C THR A 62 -16.34 1.65 18.29
N ARG A 63 -16.98 2.80 18.11
CA ARG A 63 -18.44 2.99 18.18
C ARG A 63 -19.11 2.98 16.82
N GLY A 64 -18.36 2.79 15.73
CA GLY A 64 -18.87 2.68 14.38
C GLY A 64 -18.52 3.88 13.49
N TRP A 65 -19.39 4.14 12.50
CA TRP A 65 -19.19 5.19 11.51
C TRP A 65 -19.73 6.53 11.99
N HIS A 66 -18.93 7.58 11.80
CA HIS A 66 -19.23 8.97 12.16
C HIS A 66 -18.96 9.88 10.97
N THR A 67 -19.60 11.04 10.99
CA THR A 67 -19.37 12.10 10.01
C THR A 67 -18.73 13.30 10.71
N MET A 68 -17.79 13.94 10.02
CA MET A 68 -17.17 15.18 10.47
C MET A 68 -17.32 16.22 9.36
N LYS A 69 -17.88 17.37 9.69
CA LYS A 69 -18.01 18.50 8.76
C LYS A 69 -16.63 19.13 8.51
N THR A 70 -16.35 19.40 7.25
CA THR A 70 -15.15 20.06 6.72
C THR A 70 -15.55 21.32 5.96
N THR A 71 -14.58 22.17 5.63
CA THR A 71 -14.86 23.37 4.83
C THR A 71 -15.13 23.02 3.37
N ALA A 72 -15.86 23.90 2.68
CA ALA A 72 -16.22 23.72 1.27
C ALA A 72 -15.12 24.25 0.34
N TYR A 73 -13.93 23.67 0.41
CA TYR A 73 -12.83 23.94 -0.52
C TYR A 73 -12.50 22.71 -1.36
N ALA A 74 -12.16 22.94 -2.62
CA ALA A 74 -11.71 21.94 -3.59
C ALA A 74 -10.46 22.45 -4.32
N LEU A 75 -9.69 21.56 -4.93
CA LEU A 75 -8.58 21.91 -5.81
C LEU A 75 -9.10 22.60 -7.07
N GLU A 76 -8.43 23.67 -7.49
CA GLU A 76 -8.73 24.39 -8.74
C GLU A 76 -8.45 23.50 -9.97
N ASP A 77 -7.31 22.80 -9.95
CA ASP A 77 -6.91 21.86 -11.00
C ASP A 77 -6.39 20.56 -10.34
N PRO A 78 -7.25 19.54 -10.19
CA PRO A 78 -6.87 18.23 -9.68
C PRO A 78 -5.83 17.48 -10.53
N ASP A 79 -5.70 17.83 -11.81
CA ASP A 79 -4.86 17.11 -12.78
C ASP A 79 -3.47 17.78 -12.93
N ALA A 80 -3.28 18.97 -12.38
CA ALA A 80 -2.01 19.73 -12.47
C ALA A 80 -0.83 19.11 -11.70
N PHE A 81 -1.05 18.13 -10.83
CA PHE A 81 0.00 17.62 -9.96
C PHE A 81 0.84 16.54 -10.61
N ASP A 82 2.16 16.65 -10.47
CA ASP A 82 3.07 15.55 -10.70
C ASP A 82 3.06 14.59 -9.48
N MET A 83 2.03 13.74 -9.44
CA MET A 83 1.92 12.69 -8.42
C MET A 83 3.10 11.72 -8.45
N GLN A 84 3.68 11.48 -9.62
CA GLN A 84 4.81 10.58 -9.77
C GLN A 84 6.04 11.13 -9.04
N ALA A 85 6.40 12.40 -9.28
CA ALA A 85 7.52 13.04 -8.59
C ALA A 85 7.30 13.08 -7.07
N TYR A 86 6.08 13.40 -6.63
CA TYR A 86 5.73 13.42 -5.20
C TYR A 86 5.85 12.05 -4.53
N VAL A 87 5.30 11.00 -5.13
CA VAL A 87 5.37 9.64 -4.60
C VAL A 87 6.81 9.17 -4.53
N ARG A 88 7.61 9.39 -5.59
CA ARG A 88 9.03 9.02 -5.63
C ARG A 88 9.82 9.66 -4.50
N ALA A 89 9.56 10.93 -4.20
CA ALA A 89 10.18 11.62 -3.07
C ALA A 89 9.78 11.02 -1.71
N CYS A 90 8.66 10.30 -1.64
CA CYS A 90 8.19 9.62 -0.44
C CYS A 90 8.70 8.18 -0.28
N VAL A 91 9.13 7.49 -1.35
CA VAL A 91 9.48 6.05 -1.33
C VAL A 91 10.46 5.70 -0.21
N GLY A 92 11.55 6.46 -0.08
CA GLY A 92 12.56 6.19 0.95
C GLY A 92 12.01 6.24 2.38
N ARG A 93 11.07 7.15 2.66
CA ARG A 93 10.42 7.27 3.98
C ARG A 93 9.47 6.11 4.24
N VAL A 94 8.70 5.72 3.22
CA VAL A 94 7.78 4.58 3.31
C VAL A 94 8.55 3.29 3.60
N VAL A 95 9.62 3.03 2.85
CA VAL A 95 10.46 1.84 3.06
C VAL A 95 11.10 1.86 4.45
N ALA A 96 11.59 3.01 4.90
CA ALA A 96 12.14 3.16 6.25
C ALA A 96 11.11 2.88 7.34
N GLU A 97 9.85 3.32 7.20
CA GLU A 97 8.77 3.02 8.16
C GLU A 97 8.52 1.50 8.26
N VAL A 98 8.44 0.79 7.13
CA VAL A 98 8.23 -0.66 7.12
C VAL A 98 9.40 -1.40 7.77
N CYS A 99 10.63 -0.97 7.50
CA CYS A 99 11.82 -1.56 8.11
C CYS A 99 11.91 -1.25 9.63
N ALA A 100 11.56 -0.03 10.06
CA ALA A 100 11.65 0.39 11.46
C ALA A 100 10.62 -0.29 12.37
N ALA A 101 9.43 -0.62 11.86
CA ALA A 101 8.37 -1.30 12.60
C ALA A 101 8.77 -2.71 13.11
N SER A 102 9.93 -3.23 12.71
CA SER A 102 10.46 -4.54 13.12
C SER A 102 11.43 -4.50 14.32
N GLY A 103 11.91 -3.31 14.72
CA GLY A 103 12.94 -3.15 15.76
C GLY A 103 12.44 -3.15 17.21
N GLY A 104 11.12 -3.28 17.43
CA GLY A 104 10.48 -3.14 18.75
C GLY A 104 10.60 -4.34 19.70
N THR A 105 11.27 -5.43 19.33
CA THR A 105 11.37 -6.63 20.16
C THR A 105 12.82 -7.13 20.28
N SER A 106 13.63 -6.40 21.05
CA SER A 106 14.75 -7.00 21.81
C SER A 106 15.15 -6.14 23.02
N SER A 107 15.20 -6.80 24.18
CA SER A 107 15.31 -6.40 25.59
C SER A 107 16.40 -5.41 26.05
N GLY A 108 16.06 -4.59 27.08
CA GLY A 108 17.05 -4.02 28.02
C GLY A 108 16.59 -2.87 28.96
N GLY A 109 15.97 -3.19 30.12
CA GLY A 109 16.18 -2.53 31.43
C GLY A 109 15.94 -1.03 31.69
N SER A 110 14.85 -0.76 32.43
CA SER A 110 14.70 0.22 33.54
C SER A 110 14.14 1.65 33.31
N SER A 111 12.96 1.83 33.94
CA SER A 111 12.31 3.00 34.56
C SER A 111 11.86 4.21 33.72
N GLY A 112 10.53 4.33 33.58
CA GLY A 112 9.84 5.60 33.89
C GLY A 112 8.89 6.18 32.84
N GLY A 113 7.61 5.78 32.87
CA GLY A 113 6.48 6.70 32.65
C GLY A 113 5.80 6.72 31.26
N GLY A 114 4.50 6.36 31.24
CA GLY A 114 3.52 6.82 30.24
C GLY A 114 3.05 5.75 29.24
N GLY A 115 2.12 4.89 29.65
CA GLY A 115 1.62 3.76 28.86
C GLY A 115 0.72 4.11 27.67
N ASP A 116 1.15 3.61 26.51
CA ASP A 116 0.47 2.82 25.48
C ASP A 116 -1.05 2.90 25.26
N GLY A 117 -1.39 3.09 23.98
CA GLY A 117 -2.66 2.76 23.35
C GLY A 117 -2.45 2.30 21.91
N SER A 118 -1.47 1.43 21.65
CA SER A 118 -1.24 0.80 20.34
C SER A 118 -1.77 -0.64 20.34
N GLY A 119 -2.99 -0.81 19.83
CA GLY A 119 -3.61 -2.13 19.59
C GLY A 119 -2.78 -2.97 18.62
N GLY A 120 -2.68 -4.27 18.92
CA GLY A 120 -1.75 -5.22 18.31
C GLY A 120 -1.79 -5.27 16.78
N SER A 121 -0.67 -4.87 16.17
CA SER A 121 -0.37 -5.00 14.74
C SER A 121 1.04 -5.59 14.49
N GLY A 122 1.74 -6.02 15.55
CA GLY A 122 3.17 -6.39 15.47
C GLY A 122 3.50 -7.63 14.63
N GLY A 123 2.53 -8.51 14.39
CA GLY A 123 2.78 -9.78 13.69
C GLY A 123 2.96 -9.67 12.17
N SER A 124 2.28 -8.72 11.52
CA SER A 124 2.30 -8.65 10.04
C SER A 124 3.51 -7.89 9.50
N THR A 125 3.90 -6.79 10.14
CA THR A 125 5.08 -6.00 9.74
C THR A 125 6.38 -6.77 9.91
N ALA A 126 6.47 -7.59 10.97
CA ALA A 126 7.57 -8.53 11.20
C ALA A 126 7.72 -9.56 10.06
N ALA A 127 6.61 -9.96 9.45
CA ALA A 127 6.63 -10.95 8.37
C ALA A 127 7.11 -10.35 7.03
N VAL A 128 6.86 -9.07 6.77
CA VAL A 128 7.09 -8.47 5.45
C VAL A 128 8.40 -7.69 5.32
N TRP A 129 8.96 -7.13 6.40
CA TRP A 129 10.11 -6.23 6.33
C TRP A 129 11.36 -6.82 5.64
N PRO A 130 11.70 -8.13 5.73
CA PRO A 130 12.87 -8.65 5.03
C PRO A 130 12.71 -8.62 3.51
N PHE A 131 11.48 -8.77 3.01
CA PHE A 131 11.20 -8.65 1.58
C PHE A 131 11.39 -7.20 1.10
N PHE A 132 10.95 -6.21 1.88
CA PHE A 132 11.18 -4.79 1.57
C PHE A 132 12.66 -4.41 1.64
N THR A 133 13.40 -4.97 2.60
CA THR A 133 14.84 -4.76 2.71
C THR A 133 15.59 -5.31 1.50
N LEU A 134 15.22 -6.52 1.05
CA LEU A 134 15.78 -7.11 -0.17
C LEU A 134 15.37 -6.29 -1.41
N ALA A 135 14.09 -5.91 -1.53
CA ALA A 135 13.63 -5.06 -2.63
C ALA A 135 14.40 -3.74 -2.70
N TRP A 136 14.68 -3.11 -1.56
CA TRP A 136 15.47 -1.87 -1.50
C TRP A 136 16.91 -2.04 -2.00
N GLN A 137 17.51 -3.22 -1.81
CA GLN A 137 18.83 -3.56 -2.36
C GLN A 137 18.78 -3.73 -3.89
N HIS A 138 17.64 -4.22 -4.40
CA HIS A 138 17.37 -4.42 -5.82
C HIS A 138 16.65 -3.24 -6.49
N ARG A 139 16.54 -2.07 -5.84
CA ARG A 139 15.80 -0.90 -6.35
C ARG A 139 16.31 -0.33 -7.67
N HIS A 140 17.54 -0.67 -8.06
CA HIS A 140 18.10 -0.29 -9.36
C HIS A 140 17.46 -1.05 -10.53
N VAL A 141 16.75 -2.15 -10.25
CA VAL A 141 16.02 -2.92 -11.25
C VAL A 141 14.65 -2.27 -11.47
N PRO A 142 14.28 -1.89 -12.71
CA PRO A 142 13.10 -1.08 -12.98
C PRO A 142 11.79 -1.63 -12.40
N VAL A 143 11.54 -2.95 -12.48
CA VAL A 143 10.31 -3.54 -11.95
C VAL A 143 10.22 -3.42 -10.42
N ILE A 144 11.34 -3.46 -9.71
CA ILE A 144 11.38 -3.35 -8.26
C ILE A 144 11.12 -1.91 -7.84
N ASP A 145 11.73 -0.95 -8.55
CA ASP A 145 11.46 0.48 -8.33
C ASP A 145 9.97 0.79 -8.52
N LEU A 146 9.35 0.29 -9.59
CA LEU A 146 7.91 0.42 -9.83
C LEU A 146 7.07 -0.21 -8.69
N CYS A 147 7.43 -1.40 -8.21
CA CYS A 147 6.73 -2.03 -7.08
C CYS A 147 6.85 -1.22 -5.79
N LEU A 148 8.03 -0.66 -5.50
CA LEU A 148 8.25 0.20 -4.33
C LEU A 148 7.46 1.51 -4.45
N GLU A 149 7.40 2.09 -5.65
CA GLU A 149 6.59 3.28 -5.95
C GLU A 149 5.09 2.99 -5.78
N MET A 150 4.62 1.83 -6.22
CA MET A 150 3.22 1.42 -6.07
C MET A 150 2.86 1.17 -4.61
N TYR A 151 3.76 0.52 -3.85
CA TYR A 151 3.58 0.36 -2.41
C TYR A 151 3.54 1.71 -1.69
N ALA A 152 4.45 2.64 -2.03
CA ALA A 152 4.43 3.99 -1.50
C ALA A 152 3.11 4.69 -1.81
N THR A 153 2.61 4.59 -3.04
CA THR A 153 1.31 5.16 -3.43
C THR A 153 0.17 4.65 -2.55
N LEU A 154 0.08 3.32 -2.35
CA LEU A 154 -0.92 2.72 -1.47
C LEU A 154 -0.75 3.16 -0.02
N HIS A 155 0.49 3.21 0.48
CA HIS A 155 0.78 3.64 1.85
C HIS A 155 0.34 5.08 2.10
N LEU A 156 0.60 5.98 1.15
CA LEU A 156 0.16 7.38 1.21
C LEU A 156 -1.37 7.48 1.22
N LEU A 157 -2.06 6.73 0.34
CA LEU A 157 -3.53 6.63 0.33
C LEU A 157 -4.11 6.22 1.68
N ARG A 158 -3.45 5.29 2.36
CA ARG A 158 -3.87 4.78 3.68
C ARG A 158 -3.50 5.73 4.81
N LYS A 159 -2.37 6.43 4.71
CA LYS A 159 -1.93 7.42 5.70
C LYS A 159 -2.83 8.64 5.65
N GLY A 160 -3.21 9.12 4.47
CA GLY A 160 -4.08 10.29 4.30
C GLY A 160 -3.36 11.63 4.41
N TRP A 161 -3.95 12.64 3.79
CA TRP A 161 -3.36 13.98 3.64
C TRP A 161 -3.51 14.84 4.90
N GLN A 162 -2.51 15.69 5.14
CA GLN A 162 -2.52 16.75 6.13
C GLN A 162 -1.94 18.03 5.53
N PHE A 163 -2.16 19.17 6.19
CA PHE A 163 -1.54 20.43 5.80
C PHE A 163 -0.02 20.44 6.09
N ALA A 164 0.71 21.22 5.30
CA ALA A 164 2.17 21.39 5.37
C ALA A 164 2.60 22.85 5.68
N GLY A 165 1.67 23.70 6.13
CA GLY A 165 1.92 25.10 6.47
C GLY A 165 0.75 25.70 7.24
N ASP A 166 0.72 27.04 7.35
CA ASP A 166 -0.22 27.76 8.21
C ASP A 166 -1.63 27.92 7.60
N GLU A 167 -1.76 27.84 6.27
CA GLU A 167 -3.07 27.91 5.60
C GLU A 167 -3.84 26.59 5.80
N THR A 168 -5.02 26.70 6.41
CA THR A 168 -5.88 25.55 6.76
C THR A 168 -7.18 25.49 5.95
N LEU A 169 -7.37 26.39 4.97
CA LEU A 169 -8.60 26.51 4.18
C LEU A 169 -9.85 26.67 5.06
N GLY A 170 -9.70 27.42 6.15
CA GLY A 170 -10.75 27.64 7.14
C GLY A 170 -11.08 26.43 8.00
N MET A 171 -10.33 25.32 7.89
CA MET A 171 -10.41 24.22 8.85
C MET A 171 -9.96 24.74 10.23
N GLY A 172 -10.71 24.38 11.27
CA GLY A 172 -10.36 24.77 12.64
C GLY A 172 -8.94 24.32 12.99
N VAL A 173 -8.19 25.16 13.67
CA VAL A 173 -6.75 24.96 13.99
C VAL A 173 -6.52 23.78 14.95
N GLY A 174 -7.57 23.20 15.51
CA GLY A 174 -7.49 22.08 16.45
C GLY A 174 -7.25 20.73 15.76
N LEU A 175 -6.23 20.00 16.21
CA LEU A 175 -6.05 18.59 15.89
C LEU A 175 -7.27 17.79 16.34
N VAL A 176 -7.62 16.73 15.61
CA VAL A 176 -8.66 15.79 16.07
C VAL A 176 -8.22 15.19 17.41
N GLN A 177 -8.97 15.48 18.47
CA GLN A 177 -8.64 15.08 19.85
C GLN A 177 -9.13 13.67 20.22
N ASP A 178 -9.95 13.05 19.37
CA ASP A 178 -10.42 11.71 19.65
C ASP A 178 -9.33 10.69 19.39
N THR A 179 -8.79 10.11 20.47
CA THR A 179 -7.77 9.05 20.47
C THR A 179 -8.20 7.79 19.71
N GLN A 180 -9.50 7.58 19.53
CA GLN A 180 -10.05 6.43 18.80
C GLN A 180 -10.22 6.71 17.30
N SER A 181 -9.94 7.94 16.86
CA SER A 181 -10.04 8.32 15.46
C SER A 181 -8.76 7.98 14.70
N ALA A 182 -8.91 7.46 13.46
CA ALA A 182 -7.80 7.36 12.50
C ALA A 182 -7.13 8.72 12.19
N TRP A 183 -7.75 9.83 12.56
CA TRP A 183 -7.23 11.18 12.38
C TRP A 183 -6.70 11.79 13.68
N PHE A 184 -6.66 11.03 14.78
CA PHE A 184 -6.16 11.52 16.07
C PHE A 184 -4.82 12.24 15.91
N GLY A 185 -4.73 13.45 16.49
CA GLY A 185 -3.52 14.26 16.44
C GLY A 185 -3.21 14.87 15.07
N ARG A 186 -4.17 14.87 14.12
CA ARG A 186 -3.98 15.42 12.77
C ARG A 186 -4.92 16.58 12.48
N LEU A 187 -4.42 17.51 11.67
CA LEU A 187 -5.23 18.54 11.02
C LEU A 187 -5.73 17.99 9.68
N THR A 188 -7.02 17.70 9.61
CA THR A 188 -7.63 17.10 8.43
C THR A 188 -7.81 18.13 7.33
N VAL A 189 -7.60 17.70 6.09
CA VAL A 189 -7.85 18.55 4.91
C VAL A 189 -9.34 18.50 4.54
N PRO A 190 -9.87 19.51 3.81
CA PRO A 190 -11.23 19.51 3.32
C PRO A 190 -11.56 18.21 2.57
N ARG A 191 -12.78 17.69 2.76
CA ARG A 191 -13.20 16.40 2.20
C ARG A 191 -12.99 16.33 0.68
N MET A 192 -13.37 17.38 -0.04
CA MET A 192 -13.25 17.40 -1.49
C MET A 192 -11.78 17.41 -1.95
N VAL A 193 -10.93 18.21 -1.30
CA VAL A 193 -9.47 18.19 -1.53
C VAL A 193 -8.90 16.79 -1.28
N GLN A 194 -9.27 16.13 -0.17
CA GLN A 194 -8.82 14.78 0.14
C GLN A 194 -9.22 13.77 -0.96
N ASN A 195 -10.45 13.85 -1.44
CA ASN A 195 -10.94 12.97 -2.49
C ASN A 195 -10.21 13.20 -3.81
N GLN A 196 -9.99 14.46 -4.21
CA GLN A 196 -9.31 14.80 -5.45
C GLN A 196 -7.83 14.35 -5.43
N LEU A 197 -7.11 14.64 -4.34
CA LEU A 197 -5.74 14.16 -4.17
C LEU A 197 -5.66 12.63 -4.06
N GLY A 198 -6.61 12.02 -3.35
CA GLY A 198 -6.72 10.56 -3.26
C GLY A 198 -6.97 9.91 -4.62
N HIS A 199 -7.87 10.48 -5.41
CA HIS A 199 -8.15 10.02 -6.77
C HIS A 199 -6.90 10.13 -7.67
N ALA A 200 -6.13 11.21 -7.56
CA ALA A 200 -4.87 11.35 -8.29
C ALA A 200 -3.86 10.24 -7.95
N LEU A 201 -3.76 9.85 -6.67
CA LEU A 201 -2.96 8.69 -6.24
C LEU A 201 -3.51 7.36 -6.77
N GLU A 202 -4.83 7.16 -6.77
CA GLU A 202 -5.48 5.95 -7.33
C GLU A 202 -5.21 5.81 -8.84
N LEU A 203 -5.30 6.91 -9.60
CA LEU A 203 -4.97 6.94 -11.02
C LEU A 203 -3.49 6.60 -11.26
N HIS A 204 -2.60 7.10 -10.40
CA HIS A 204 -1.17 6.76 -10.45
C HIS A 204 -0.94 5.27 -10.18
N MET A 205 -1.59 4.72 -9.16
CA MET A 205 -1.53 3.29 -8.83
C MET A 205 -2.01 2.40 -9.99
N ALA A 206 -3.06 2.80 -10.70
CA ALA A 206 -3.56 2.08 -11.88
C ALA A 206 -2.59 2.13 -13.10
N LYS A 207 -1.78 3.18 -13.22
CA LYS A 207 -0.69 3.25 -14.22
C LYS A 207 0.47 2.33 -13.84
N LEU A 208 0.85 2.32 -12.57
CA LEU A 208 1.91 1.45 -12.04
C LEU A 208 1.55 -0.03 -12.15
N ASP A 209 0.33 -0.43 -11.77
CA ASP A 209 -0.13 -1.83 -11.83
C ASP A 209 0.03 -2.43 -13.24
N ARG A 210 -0.37 -1.69 -14.28
CA ARG A 210 -0.18 -2.09 -15.68
C ARG A 210 1.30 -2.26 -16.04
N SER A 211 2.12 -1.27 -15.68
CA SER A 211 3.55 -1.27 -15.99
C SER A 211 4.29 -2.41 -15.30
N ILE A 212 3.92 -2.71 -14.04
CA ILE A 212 4.48 -3.81 -13.26
C ILE A 212 4.05 -5.14 -13.86
N LEU A 213 2.78 -5.34 -14.17
CA LEU A 213 2.28 -6.58 -14.78
C LEU A 213 2.99 -6.88 -16.10
N ASP A 214 3.17 -5.89 -16.97
CA ASP A 214 3.89 -6.06 -18.24
C ASP A 214 5.35 -6.46 -18.01
N ALA A 215 6.02 -5.84 -17.03
CA ALA A 215 7.41 -6.18 -16.69
C ALA A 215 7.54 -7.57 -16.06
N VAL A 216 6.64 -7.91 -15.13
CA VAL A 216 6.56 -9.20 -14.44
C VAL A 216 6.25 -10.33 -15.43
N HIS A 217 5.36 -10.09 -16.40
CA HIS A 217 5.09 -11.03 -17.48
C HIS A 217 6.33 -11.34 -18.30
N LYS A 218 7.05 -10.30 -18.76
CA LYS A 218 8.31 -10.45 -19.52
C LYS A 218 9.38 -11.22 -18.75
N LEU A 219 9.50 -10.98 -17.44
CA LEU A 219 10.43 -11.72 -16.58
C LEU A 219 10.09 -13.21 -16.49
N MET A 220 8.81 -13.54 -16.31
CA MET A 220 8.34 -14.93 -16.25
C MET A 220 8.36 -15.64 -17.59
N GLU A 221 8.19 -14.92 -18.71
CA GLU A 221 8.33 -15.46 -20.06
C GLU A 221 9.78 -15.83 -20.38
N LYS A 222 10.73 -14.94 -20.05
CA LYS A 222 12.17 -15.16 -20.29
C LYS A 222 12.73 -16.33 -19.45
N ARG A 223 12.17 -16.58 -18.27
CA ARG A 223 12.62 -17.63 -17.31
C ARG A 223 14.11 -17.56 -16.97
N ASP A 224 14.66 -16.36 -16.97
CA ASP A 224 16.07 -16.10 -16.67
C ASP A 224 16.34 -16.38 -15.18
N ARG A 225 17.25 -17.31 -14.90
CA ARG A 225 17.57 -17.74 -13.53
C ARG A 225 18.28 -16.65 -12.74
N THR A 226 19.04 -15.79 -13.40
CA THR A 226 19.69 -14.64 -12.76
C THR A 226 18.66 -13.66 -12.18
N MET A 227 17.45 -13.65 -12.74
CA MET A 227 16.35 -12.79 -12.34
C MET A 227 15.40 -13.44 -11.32
N TRP A 228 15.67 -14.65 -10.83
CA TRP A 228 14.75 -15.33 -9.92
C TRP A 228 14.43 -14.51 -8.66
N VAL A 229 15.45 -13.91 -8.02
CA VAL A 229 15.25 -13.04 -6.84
C VAL A 229 14.34 -11.87 -7.18
N VAL A 230 14.63 -11.17 -8.28
CA VAL A 230 13.86 -10.01 -8.73
C VAL A 230 12.42 -10.41 -9.01
N THR A 231 12.18 -11.49 -9.74
CA THR A 231 10.84 -11.93 -10.09
C THR A 231 10.06 -12.36 -8.84
N THR A 232 10.67 -13.08 -7.90
CA THR A 232 10.02 -13.43 -6.63
C THR A 232 9.66 -12.19 -5.82
N LEU A 233 10.56 -11.22 -5.69
CA LEU A 233 10.29 -9.98 -4.96
C LEU A 233 9.21 -9.14 -5.64
N ALA A 234 9.25 -9.00 -6.97
CA ALA A 234 8.26 -8.24 -7.73
C ALA A 234 6.85 -8.83 -7.58
N VAL A 235 6.72 -10.15 -7.73
CA VAL A 235 5.43 -10.85 -7.55
C VAL A 235 4.96 -10.78 -6.10
N PHE A 236 5.86 -10.98 -5.14
CA PHE A 236 5.54 -10.84 -3.72
C PHE A 236 4.98 -9.45 -3.40
N LEU A 237 5.69 -8.39 -3.80
CA LEU A 237 5.28 -7.01 -3.56
C LEU A 237 3.94 -6.71 -4.22
N LEU A 238 3.73 -7.13 -5.48
CA LEU A 238 2.48 -6.90 -6.19
C LEU A 238 1.29 -7.59 -5.50
N LEU A 239 1.46 -8.85 -5.07
CA LEU A 239 0.44 -9.57 -4.30
C LEU A 239 0.14 -8.88 -2.97
N HIS A 240 1.19 -8.46 -2.25
CA HIS A 240 1.06 -7.80 -0.96
C HIS A 240 0.38 -6.42 -1.06
N ILE A 241 0.70 -5.64 -2.10
CA ILE A 241 0.04 -4.36 -2.37
C ILE A 241 -1.45 -4.58 -2.64
N ARG A 242 -1.81 -5.55 -3.48
CA ARG A 242 -3.21 -5.85 -3.81
C ARG A 242 -4.01 -6.38 -2.62
N GLU A 243 -3.37 -7.17 -1.77
CA GLU A 243 -3.92 -7.60 -0.50
C GLU A 243 -4.23 -6.42 0.42
N LEU A 244 -3.27 -5.53 0.65
CA LEU A 244 -3.48 -4.34 1.47
C LEU A 244 -4.55 -3.40 0.89
N ASP A 245 -4.62 -3.30 -0.44
CA ASP A 245 -5.66 -2.53 -1.12
C ASP A 245 -7.05 -3.16 -0.93
N ALA A 246 -7.15 -4.49 -1.02
CA ALA A 246 -8.38 -5.22 -0.72
C ALA A 246 -8.82 -4.99 0.74
N GLY A 247 -7.89 -5.09 1.70
CA GLY A 247 -8.17 -4.84 3.12
C GLY A 247 -8.65 -3.41 3.37
N ARG A 248 -8.04 -2.43 2.70
CA ARG A 248 -8.51 -1.04 2.70
C ARG A 248 -9.93 -0.93 2.14
N ASN A 249 -10.22 -1.57 1.02
CA ASN A 249 -11.53 -1.51 0.36
C ASN A 249 -12.64 -2.18 1.18
N ILE A 250 -12.33 -3.31 1.84
CA ILE A 250 -13.20 -3.98 2.82
C ILE A 250 -13.51 -3.04 3.99
N TYR A 251 -12.46 -2.45 4.59
CA TYR A 251 -12.60 -1.55 5.74
C TYR A 251 -13.54 -0.38 5.46
N TRP A 252 -13.41 0.25 4.29
CA TRP A 252 -14.26 1.39 3.92
C TRP A 252 -15.65 0.98 3.40
N LEU A 253 -15.96 -0.33 3.29
CA LEU A 253 -17.15 -0.87 2.62
C LEU A 253 -17.42 -0.18 1.27
N ARG A 254 -16.36 0.31 0.63
CA ARG A 254 -16.44 1.28 -0.48
C ARG A 254 -16.94 0.62 -1.76
N TYR A 255 -16.91 -0.70 -1.84
CA TYR A 255 -17.13 -1.45 -3.07
C TYR A 255 -17.89 -2.76 -2.85
N PRO A 256 -18.77 -3.16 -3.80
CA PRO A 256 -19.47 -4.43 -3.78
C PRO A 256 -18.49 -5.61 -3.92
N GLY A 257 -18.87 -6.80 -3.43
CA GLY A 257 -18.04 -8.02 -3.44
C GLY A 257 -17.46 -8.41 -4.81
N ALA A 258 -18.01 -7.89 -5.92
CA ALA A 258 -17.46 -8.07 -7.27
C ALA A 258 -16.00 -7.60 -7.43
N LEU A 259 -15.59 -6.49 -6.80
CA LEU A 259 -14.22 -5.98 -6.91
C LEU A 259 -13.22 -6.81 -6.10
N LEU A 260 -13.65 -7.35 -4.96
CA LEU A 260 -12.85 -8.30 -4.18
C LEU A 260 -12.68 -9.62 -4.95
N GLY A 261 -13.74 -10.10 -5.59
CA GLY A 261 -13.68 -11.26 -6.48
C GLY A 261 -12.71 -11.07 -7.66
N GLN A 262 -12.70 -9.89 -8.29
CA GLN A 262 -11.72 -9.58 -9.34
C GLN A 262 -10.28 -9.54 -8.81
N THR A 263 -10.07 -9.00 -7.63
CA THR A 263 -8.75 -8.98 -6.97
C THR A 263 -8.26 -10.39 -6.69
N ALA A 264 -9.11 -11.24 -6.09
CA ALA A 264 -8.81 -12.64 -5.83
C ALA A 264 -8.47 -13.41 -7.12
N ALA A 265 -9.28 -13.25 -8.16
CA ALA A 265 -9.04 -13.89 -9.46
C ALA A 265 -7.70 -13.44 -10.08
N SER A 266 -7.38 -12.15 -10.02
CA SER A 266 -6.12 -11.63 -10.55
C SER A 266 -4.91 -12.14 -9.76
N CYS A 267 -5.00 -12.20 -8.43
CA CYS A 267 -3.96 -12.78 -7.58
C CYS A 267 -3.75 -14.28 -7.87
N ASN A 268 -4.82 -15.04 -8.08
CA ASN A 268 -4.75 -16.47 -8.44
C ASN A 268 -4.03 -16.70 -9.79
N VAL A 269 -4.32 -15.89 -10.80
CA VAL A 269 -3.62 -15.96 -12.10
C VAL A 269 -2.13 -15.66 -11.93
N LEU A 270 -1.79 -14.64 -11.14
CA LEU A 270 -0.39 -14.25 -10.90
C LEU A 270 0.37 -15.34 -10.14
N LEU A 271 -0.22 -15.91 -9.08
CA LEU A 271 0.35 -17.03 -8.33
C LEU A 271 0.57 -18.24 -9.22
N TRP A 272 -0.44 -18.65 -9.98
CA TRP A 272 -0.33 -19.80 -10.89
C TRP A 272 0.79 -19.59 -11.91
N TYR A 273 0.86 -18.42 -12.54
CA TYR A 273 1.87 -18.15 -13.56
C TYR A 273 3.28 -18.13 -12.96
N TYR A 274 3.44 -17.57 -11.76
CA TYR A 274 4.70 -17.63 -11.02
C TYR A 274 5.11 -19.09 -10.74
N HIS A 275 4.19 -19.93 -10.26
CA HIS A 275 4.49 -21.33 -9.97
C HIS A 275 4.86 -22.12 -11.24
N CYS A 276 4.25 -21.81 -12.39
CA CYS A 276 4.60 -22.42 -13.67
C CYS A 276 5.92 -21.93 -14.26
N ALA A 277 6.30 -20.67 -14.02
CA ALA A 277 7.51 -20.07 -14.58
C ALA A 277 8.76 -20.32 -13.73
N ILE A 278 8.63 -20.22 -12.40
CA ILE A 278 9.74 -20.31 -11.43
C ILE A 278 9.51 -21.44 -10.44
N GLY A 279 8.29 -21.56 -9.91
CA GLY A 279 7.97 -22.56 -8.88
C GLY A 279 8.68 -22.28 -7.56
N GLN A 280 8.87 -23.35 -6.77
CA GLN A 280 9.58 -23.28 -5.48
C GLN A 280 11.05 -23.72 -5.57
N ASP A 281 11.52 -24.12 -6.76
CA ASP A 281 12.86 -24.68 -6.97
C ASP A 281 13.96 -23.78 -6.42
N ALA A 282 13.85 -22.47 -6.65
CA ALA A 282 14.79 -21.49 -6.13
C ALA A 282 14.87 -21.49 -4.60
N LEU A 283 13.76 -21.73 -3.90
CA LEU A 283 13.67 -21.72 -2.45
C LEU A 283 14.14 -23.01 -1.79
N TYR A 284 14.30 -24.10 -2.53
CA TYR A 284 14.82 -25.37 -2.00
C TYR A 284 16.24 -25.72 -2.45
N LYS A 285 16.82 -24.94 -3.36
CA LYS A 285 18.20 -25.17 -3.80
C LYS A 285 19.19 -24.86 -2.68
N ASN A 286 20.20 -25.73 -2.53
CA ASN A 286 21.37 -25.44 -1.73
C ASN A 286 22.26 -24.42 -2.46
N TRP A 287 22.17 -23.15 -2.09
CA TRP A 287 22.95 -22.07 -2.69
C TRP A 287 24.42 -22.04 -2.26
N ASP A 288 24.82 -22.87 -1.30
CA ASP A 288 26.24 -23.09 -0.95
C ASP A 288 26.92 -24.10 -1.89
N ALA A 289 26.14 -24.84 -2.69
CA ALA A 289 26.70 -25.72 -3.71
C ALA A 289 27.13 -24.93 -4.95
N GLU A 290 28.33 -25.23 -5.46
CA GLU A 290 28.88 -24.61 -6.68
C GLU A 290 27.93 -24.74 -7.87
N ARG A 291 27.30 -25.92 -8.02
CA ARG A 291 26.31 -26.17 -9.08
C ARG A 291 25.15 -25.17 -9.06
N SER A 292 24.67 -24.77 -7.88
CA SER A 292 23.57 -23.81 -7.74
C SER A 292 24.03 -22.39 -8.03
N ARG A 293 25.21 -21.99 -7.55
CA ARG A 293 25.76 -20.64 -7.82
C ARG A 293 26.05 -20.42 -9.30
N LYS A 294 26.55 -21.45 -10.00
CA LYS A 294 26.73 -21.42 -11.45
C LYS A 294 25.43 -21.18 -12.24
N LEU A 295 24.25 -21.47 -11.69
CA LEU A 295 22.97 -21.17 -12.33
C LEU A 295 22.69 -19.67 -12.46
N VAL A 296 23.33 -18.86 -11.61
CA VAL A 296 23.18 -17.40 -11.56
C VAL A 296 24.49 -16.69 -11.86
N GLY A 297 25.43 -17.37 -12.54
CA GLY A 297 26.71 -16.80 -12.93
C GLY A 297 27.62 -16.45 -11.74
N ASP A 298 27.48 -17.14 -10.61
CA ASP A 298 28.21 -16.87 -9.37
C ASP A 298 28.02 -15.43 -8.83
N ASP A 299 26.91 -14.77 -9.19
CA ASP A 299 26.53 -13.46 -8.67
C ASP A 299 26.31 -13.53 -7.15
N GLN A 300 27.23 -12.92 -6.41
CA GLN A 300 27.24 -12.93 -4.95
C GLN A 300 26.01 -12.24 -4.35
N LEU A 301 25.49 -11.19 -5.00
CA LEU A 301 24.29 -10.49 -4.52
C LEU A 301 23.06 -11.38 -4.69
N VAL A 302 22.91 -12.04 -5.83
CA VAL A 302 21.79 -12.97 -6.08
C VAL A 302 21.83 -14.15 -5.12
N VAL A 303 23.00 -14.77 -4.94
CA VAL A 303 23.19 -15.88 -4.00
C VAL A 303 22.88 -15.47 -2.56
N ALA A 304 23.43 -14.34 -2.09
CA ALA A 304 23.16 -13.83 -0.75
C ALA A 304 21.67 -13.49 -0.54
N SER A 305 21.03 -12.89 -1.55
CA SER A 305 19.60 -12.56 -1.51
C SER A 305 18.74 -13.82 -1.44
N MET A 306 19.06 -14.85 -2.23
CA MET A 306 18.37 -16.13 -2.18
C MET A 306 18.47 -16.80 -0.82
N LYS A 307 19.66 -16.84 -0.22
CA LYS A 307 19.85 -17.42 1.12
C LYS A 307 19.04 -16.68 2.18
N ARG A 308 19.02 -15.35 2.14
CA ARG A 308 18.22 -14.52 3.05
C ARG A 308 16.72 -14.79 2.87
N LEU A 309 16.26 -14.82 1.63
CA LEU A 309 14.87 -15.12 1.29
C LEU A 309 14.46 -16.51 1.78
N GLN A 310 15.29 -17.53 1.55
CA GLN A 310 15.07 -18.90 2.01
C GLN A 310 14.98 -18.99 3.53
N ALA A 311 15.96 -18.42 4.25
CA ALA A 311 15.99 -18.44 5.70
C ALA A 311 14.74 -17.77 6.29
N HIS A 312 14.32 -16.63 5.72
CA HIS A 312 13.12 -15.93 6.16
C HIS A 312 11.85 -16.72 5.89
N VAL A 313 11.66 -17.21 4.65
CA VAL A 313 10.48 -18.03 4.30
C VAL A 313 10.40 -19.30 5.15
N PHE A 314 11.53 -19.94 5.44
CA PHE A 314 11.59 -21.09 6.34
C PHE A 314 11.15 -20.72 7.76
N SER A 315 11.62 -19.60 8.30
CA SER A 315 11.16 -19.08 9.60
C SER A 315 9.65 -18.83 9.61
N LEU A 316 9.11 -18.19 8.57
CA LEU A 316 7.68 -17.89 8.46
C LEU A 316 6.82 -19.16 8.39
N ARG A 317 7.28 -20.20 7.70
CA ARG A 317 6.62 -21.52 7.67
C ARG A 317 6.60 -22.15 9.06
N ASN A 318 7.73 -22.15 9.77
CA ASN A 318 7.81 -22.70 11.13
C ASN A 318 6.92 -21.94 12.12
N SER A 319 6.71 -20.64 11.90
CA SER A 319 5.79 -19.83 12.69
C SER A 319 4.31 -19.94 12.25
N GLY A 320 3.98 -20.79 11.27
CA GLY A 320 2.62 -20.96 10.77
C GLY A 320 2.04 -19.74 10.06
N LEU A 321 2.88 -18.82 9.58
CA LEU A 321 2.43 -17.58 8.95
C LEU A 321 2.17 -17.74 7.45
N VAL A 322 2.70 -18.79 6.82
CA VAL A 322 2.52 -19.10 5.40
C VAL A 322 1.26 -19.92 5.17
N GLY A 323 0.42 -19.48 4.22
CA GLY A 323 -0.81 -20.19 3.84
C GLY A 323 -2.03 -19.87 4.71
N ARG A 324 -1.94 -18.86 5.58
CA ARG A 324 -3.09 -18.34 6.32
C ARG A 324 -4.06 -17.66 5.37
N THR A 325 -5.34 -17.71 5.73
CA THR A 325 -6.41 -17.13 4.93
C THR A 325 -6.88 -15.81 5.54
N ALA A 326 -7.37 -14.88 4.72
CA ALA A 326 -7.92 -13.61 5.19
C ALA A 326 -9.04 -13.79 6.22
N ALA A 327 -9.94 -14.76 6.00
CA ALA A 327 -11.04 -15.09 6.92
C ALA A 327 -10.55 -15.54 8.32
N GLN A 328 -9.35 -16.12 8.42
CA GLN A 328 -8.77 -16.54 9.70
C GLN A 328 -8.20 -15.39 10.53
N VAL A 329 -7.76 -14.32 9.85
CA VAL A 329 -6.98 -13.25 10.49
C VAL A 329 -7.65 -11.88 10.45
N TYR A 330 -8.73 -11.73 9.66
CA TYR A 330 -9.43 -10.46 9.53
C TYR A 330 -9.99 -10.01 10.87
N ILE A 331 -9.71 -8.75 11.21
CA ILE A 331 -10.22 -8.08 12.39
C ILE A 331 -11.02 -6.88 11.89
N ASP A 332 -12.32 -6.81 12.22
CA ASP A 332 -13.14 -5.66 11.81
C ASP A 332 -12.53 -4.36 12.31
N GLY A 333 -12.48 -3.37 11.42
CA GLY A 333 -11.85 -2.09 11.71
C GLY A 333 -10.33 -2.06 11.59
N SER A 334 -9.68 -3.17 11.22
CA SER A 334 -8.23 -3.21 10.97
C SER A 334 -7.93 -3.60 9.50
N PRO A 335 -7.69 -2.63 8.60
CA PRO A 335 -7.36 -2.93 7.21
C PRO A 335 -6.03 -3.70 7.05
N ASP A 336 -5.14 -3.65 8.05
CA ASP A 336 -3.88 -4.39 8.09
C ASP A 336 -4.00 -5.83 8.56
N SER A 337 -5.17 -6.24 9.07
CA SER A 337 -5.35 -7.57 9.66
C SER A 337 -5.13 -8.73 8.67
N ILE A 338 -5.40 -8.50 7.39
CA ILE A 338 -5.22 -9.50 6.31
C ILE A 338 -3.83 -9.49 5.69
N ALA A 339 -2.94 -8.60 6.14
CA ALA A 339 -1.61 -8.48 5.56
C ALA A 339 -0.80 -9.78 5.74
N PHE A 340 -0.14 -10.20 4.66
CA PHE A 340 0.63 -11.45 4.56
C PHE A 340 -0.23 -12.73 4.63
N THR A 341 -1.40 -12.74 3.99
CA THR A 341 -2.24 -13.91 3.70
C THR A 341 -2.05 -14.35 2.24
N ILE A 342 -2.45 -13.53 1.28
CA ILE A 342 -2.34 -13.77 -0.17
C ILE A 342 -0.88 -13.82 -0.60
N SER A 343 -0.07 -12.83 -0.19
CA SER A 343 1.34 -12.78 -0.59
C SER A 343 2.14 -13.96 -0.02
N SER A 344 1.66 -14.57 1.07
CA SER A 344 2.27 -15.76 1.67
C SER A 344 2.06 -17.02 0.81
N LEU A 345 0.99 -17.08 0.00
CA LEU A 345 0.70 -18.20 -0.90
C LEU A 345 1.75 -18.36 -2.00
N LEU A 346 2.54 -17.32 -2.29
CA LEU A 346 3.71 -17.42 -3.16
C LEU A 346 4.70 -18.51 -2.69
N PHE A 347 4.68 -18.79 -1.39
CA PHE A 347 5.56 -19.75 -0.71
C PHE A 347 4.84 -21.05 -0.37
N THR A 348 3.63 -21.31 -0.87
CA THR A 348 2.95 -22.61 -0.79
C THR A 348 3.12 -23.39 -2.09
N ASP A 349 2.78 -24.68 -2.07
CA ASP A 349 2.81 -25.49 -3.27
C ASP A 349 1.68 -25.08 -4.25
N VAL A 350 1.81 -25.46 -5.52
CA VAL A 350 0.86 -25.06 -6.58
C VAL A 350 -0.57 -25.57 -6.36
N ARG A 351 -0.77 -26.64 -5.57
CA ARG A 351 -2.11 -27.16 -5.24
C ARG A 351 -2.76 -26.36 -4.12
N SER A 352 -1.95 -25.66 -3.33
CA SER A 352 -2.36 -24.87 -2.17
C SER A 352 -2.34 -23.35 -2.44
N CYS A 353 -1.97 -22.89 -3.64
CA CYS A 353 -1.79 -21.47 -3.97
C CYS A 353 -3.09 -20.77 -4.47
N THR A 354 -4.23 -21.01 -3.81
CA THR A 354 -5.52 -20.43 -4.22
C THR A 354 -6.07 -19.47 -3.16
N VAL A 355 -6.34 -18.23 -3.57
CA VAL A 355 -7.13 -17.24 -2.83
C VAL A 355 -8.61 -17.59 -2.99
N GLN A 356 -9.28 -17.91 -1.90
CA GLN A 356 -10.69 -18.35 -1.90
C GLN A 356 -11.60 -17.46 -1.05
N ASP A 357 -11.04 -16.65 -0.15
CA ASP A 357 -11.75 -16.11 1.01
C ASP A 357 -11.67 -14.58 1.13
N LEU A 358 -11.41 -13.89 0.02
CA LEU A 358 -11.57 -12.43 -0.07
C LEU A 358 -13.05 -12.00 -0.31
N CYS A 359 -13.96 -12.96 -0.53
CA CYS A 359 -15.34 -12.73 -0.97
C CYS A 359 -16.35 -12.81 0.17
#